data_AF-A0A2P4PVF9-F1
#
_entry.id   AF-A0A2P4PVF9-F1
#
_cell.length_a   1.000
_cell.length_b   1.000
_cell.length_c   1.000
_cell.angle_alpha   90.00
_cell.angle_beta   90.00
_cell.angle_gamma   90.00
#
_symmetry.space_group_name_H-M   'P 1'
#
loop_
_entity.id
_entity.type
_entity.pdbx_description
1 polymer ?
#
loop_
_entity_poly.entity_id
_entity_poly.type
_entity_poly.pdbx_seq_one_letter_code
_entity_poly.pdbx_strand_id
1 'polypeptide(L)'
;MSNSKQRPYEQENYPASPEIIYYGDRKFNYTVIQEGVYPPVAQLKFTEAPNYFPVPDNYIIETTWGRSNNCQTIQCSIYYIEGNPHYLICFGNNFQHQVVSVQSTFDVSVELHNIITSNKKTAVSGVHLYGLQLKCIDKNRKSKLWALKLHDESSKTTQIRHAKGLAK
;
A
#
# COMPACT_ATOMS: atom_id res chain seq x y z
N MET A 1 -15.50 -17.67 -29.65
CA MET A 1 -15.00 -18.14 -28.34
C MET A 1 -14.98 -16.94 -27.40
N SER A 2 -15.84 -16.95 -26.38
CA SER A 2 -15.96 -15.85 -25.42
C SER A 2 -14.74 -15.84 -24.50
N ASN A 3 -13.84 -14.88 -24.67
CA ASN A 3 -12.76 -14.63 -23.70
C ASN A 3 -13.41 -13.98 -22.48
N SER A 4 -13.83 -14.77 -21.49
CA SER A 4 -14.13 -14.25 -20.16
C SER A 4 -12.82 -13.72 -19.58
N LYS A 5 -12.64 -12.39 -19.58
CA LYS A 5 -11.55 -11.77 -18.84
C LYS A 5 -11.71 -12.16 -17.37
N GLN A 6 -10.78 -12.97 -16.88
CA GLN A 6 -10.73 -13.38 -15.47
C GLN A 6 -10.64 -12.11 -14.61
N ARG A 7 -11.45 -12.03 -13.56
CA ARG A 7 -11.44 -10.87 -12.66
C ARG A 7 -10.08 -10.79 -11.94
N PRO A 8 -9.57 -9.58 -11.66
CA PRO A 8 -8.34 -9.46 -10.90
C PRO A 8 -8.45 -10.12 -9.52
N TYR A 9 -7.39 -10.81 -9.09
CA TYR A 9 -7.34 -11.49 -7.80
C TYR A 9 -5.94 -11.50 -7.17
N GLU A 10 -5.91 -11.76 -5.87
CA GLU A 10 -4.71 -11.82 -5.04
C GLU A 10 -4.46 -13.29 -4.62
N GLN A 11 -3.24 -13.77 -4.77
CA GLN A 11 -2.75 -15.00 -4.16
C GLN A 11 -1.83 -14.59 -3.01
N GLU A 12 -2.28 -14.85 -1.79
CA GLU A 12 -1.69 -14.30 -0.57
C GLU A 12 -1.97 -15.21 0.64
N ASN A 13 -1.17 -15.05 1.68
CA ASN A 13 -1.38 -15.61 3.02
C ASN A 13 -1.08 -14.53 4.08
N TYR A 14 -1.49 -13.29 3.80
CA TYR A 14 -1.17 -12.11 4.58
C TYR A 14 -2.08 -12.03 5.82
N PRO A 15 -1.56 -11.69 7.02
CA PRO A 15 -0.20 -11.22 7.31
C PRO A 15 0.82 -12.31 7.68
N ALA A 16 0.47 -13.61 7.57
CA ALA A 16 1.39 -14.69 7.93
C ALA A 16 2.60 -14.79 6.98
N SER A 17 2.44 -14.39 5.71
CA SER A 17 3.51 -14.14 4.75
C SER A 17 3.46 -12.70 4.25
N PRO A 18 4.61 -12.00 4.09
CA PRO A 18 4.65 -10.66 3.51
C PRO A 18 4.51 -10.67 1.97
N GLU A 19 4.59 -11.85 1.35
CA GLU A 19 4.55 -12.01 -0.10
C GLU A 19 3.12 -12.02 -0.63
N ILE A 20 2.86 -11.22 -1.66
CA ILE A 20 1.56 -11.13 -2.32
C ILE A 20 1.77 -11.17 -3.83
N ILE A 21 1.03 -12.05 -4.51
CA ILE A 21 1.00 -12.08 -5.97
C ILE A 21 -0.35 -11.56 -6.44
N TYR A 22 -0.33 -10.49 -7.23
CA TYR A 22 -1.54 -9.92 -7.83
C TYR A 22 -1.62 -10.30 -9.30
N TYR A 23 -2.76 -10.85 -9.70
CA TYR A 23 -3.09 -11.16 -11.08
C TYR A 23 -4.17 -10.18 -11.56
N GLY A 24 -3.77 -9.20 -12.38
CA GLY A 24 -4.70 -8.33 -13.12
C GLY A 24 -4.40 -8.39 -14.62
N ASP A 25 -4.42 -7.25 -15.31
CA ASP A 25 -3.93 -7.16 -16.70
C ASP A 25 -2.45 -7.55 -16.82
N ARG A 26 -1.73 -7.46 -15.70
CA ARG A 26 -0.34 -7.87 -15.53
C ARG A 26 -0.17 -8.53 -14.17
N LYS A 27 0.77 -9.48 -14.09
CA LYS A 27 1.25 -10.06 -12.84
C LYS A 27 2.20 -9.09 -12.12
N PHE A 28 1.95 -8.87 -10.83
CA PHE A 28 2.86 -8.17 -9.93
C PHE A 28 3.18 -9.07 -8.74
N ASN A 29 4.45 -9.09 -8.34
CA ASN A 29 4.87 -9.71 -7.10
C ASN A 29 5.22 -8.58 -6.14
N TYR A 30 4.76 -8.71 -4.90
CA TYR A 30 5.03 -7.76 -3.85
C TYR A 30 5.60 -8.44 -2.63
N THR A 31 6.44 -7.71 -1.91
CA THR A 31 6.86 -8.05 -0.55
C THR A 31 6.58 -6.86 0.35
N VAL A 32 5.67 -7.03 1.30
CA VAL A 32 5.34 -5.98 2.27
C VAL A 32 6.46 -5.87 3.29
N ILE A 33 7.21 -4.77 3.25
CA ILE A 33 8.28 -4.48 4.22
C ILE A 33 7.70 -3.78 5.44
N GLN A 34 6.84 -2.80 5.21
CA GLN A 34 6.15 -2.06 6.25
C GLN A 34 4.72 -1.73 5.82
N GLU A 35 3.73 -2.24 6.57
CA GLU A 35 2.31 -2.06 6.24
C GLU A 35 1.85 -0.60 6.36
N GLY A 36 2.47 0.21 7.21
CA GLY A 36 2.00 1.57 7.47
C GLY A 36 0.60 1.63 8.09
N VAL A 37 0.11 2.85 8.33
CA VAL A 37 -1.20 3.11 8.96
C VAL A 37 -1.95 4.19 8.19
N TYR A 38 -3.28 4.14 8.18
CA TYR A 38 -4.04 5.27 7.64
C TYR A 38 -3.98 6.45 8.61
N PRO A 39 -3.64 7.66 8.13
CA PRO A 39 -3.77 8.87 8.92
C PRO A 39 -5.21 9.07 9.46
N PRO A 40 -5.38 9.94 10.47
CA PRO A 40 -6.71 10.37 10.90
C PRO A 40 -7.54 10.88 9.72
N VAL A 41 -8.86 10.70 9.78
CA VAL A 41 -9.79 11.03 8.67
C VAL A 41 -9.61 12.46 8.15
N ALA A 42 -9.28 13.42 9.03
CA ALA A 42 -9.04 14.82 8.66
C ALA A 42 -7.81 15.04 7.75
N GLN A 43 -6.85 14.11 7.76
CA GLN A 43 -5.58 14.18 7.02
C GLN A 43 -5.47 13.09 5.94
N LEU A 44 -6.34 12.08 5.96
CA LEU A 44 -6.32 10.95 5.04
C LEU A 44 -6.48 11.42 3.59
N LYS A 45 -5.48 11.13 2.75
CA LYS A 45 -5.54 11.36 1.31
C LYS A 45 -5.95 10.08 0.58
N PHE A 46 -6.42 10.26 -0.64
CA PHE A 46 -6.81 9.19 -1.55
C PHE A 46 -6.12 9.37 -2.90
N THR A 47 -5.89 8.27 -3.61
CA THR A 47 -5.46 8.31 -5.01
C THR A 47 -6.54 8.94 -5.90
N GLU A 48 -6.14 9.41 -7.07
CA GLU A 48 -7.05 10.03 -8.04
C GLU A 48 -7.94 9.01 -8.78
N ALA A 49 -8.93 9.51 -9.51
CA ALA A 49 -9.83 8.73 -10.35
C ALA A 49 -9.07 7.82 -11.37
N PRO A 50 -9.65 6.68 -11.79
CA PRO A 50 -11.03 6.24 -11.57
C PRO A 50 -11.26 5.55 -10.22
N ASN A 51 -10.20 5.21 -9.47
CA ASN A 51 -10.30 4.45 -8.23
C ASN A 51 -9.63 5.19 -7.08
N TYR A 52 -10.40 5.47 -6.03
CA TYR A 52 -9.93 6.19 -4.83
C TYR A 52 -9.45 5.20 -3.76
N PHE A 53 -8.15 4.96 -3.70
CA PHE A 53 -7.52 4.13 -2.68
C PHE A 53 -6.96 5.01 -1.55
N PRO A 54 -7.21 4.68 -0.27
CA PRO A 54 -6.66 5.42 0.86
C PRO A 54 -5.12 5.30 0.88
N VAL A 55 -4.45 6.42 1.11
CA VAL A 55 -2.98 6.49 1.11
C VAL A 55 -2.45 6.31 2.53
N PRO A 56 -1.73 5.22 2.84
CA PRO A 56 -1.16 4.98 4.16
C PRO A 56 0.08 5.84 4.41
N ASP A 57 0.36 6.12 5.67
CA ASP A 57 1.60 6.70 6.16
C ASP A 57 2.58 5.61 6.62
N ASN A 58 3.88 5.90 6.54
CA ASN A 58 4.98 5.00 6.87
C ASN A 58 4.85 3.61 6.21
N TYR A 59 4.52 3.61 4.91
CA TYR A 59 4.27 2.39 4.13
C TYR A 59 5.47 2.10 3.24
N ILE A 60 5.92 0.84 3.20
CA ILE A 60 7.03 0.38 2.37
C ILE A 60 6.68 -0.98 1.76
N ILE A 61 6.78 -1.08 0.44
CA ILE A 61 6.57 -2.31 -0.29
C ILE A 61 7.63 -2.46 -1.37
N GLU A 62 8.14 -3.67 -1.54
CA GLU A 62 8.94 -4.01 -2.71
C GLU A 62 8.03 -4.55 -3.81
N THR A 63 8.30 -4.17 -5.05
CA THR A 63 7.60 -4.72 -6.21
C THR A 63 8.54 -4.95 -7.37
N THR A 64 8.15 -5.85 -8.27
CA THR A 64 8.89 -6.14 -9.50
C THR A 64 8.52 -5.16 -10.63
N TRP A 65 9.50 -4.41 -11.14
CA TRP A 65 9.44 -3.54 -12.31
C TRP A 65 10.05 -4.20 -13.56
N GLY A 66 9.67 -3.76 -14.77
CA GLY A 66 10.28 -4.25 -16.03
C GLY A 66 9.64 -5.54 -16.57
N ARG A 67 10.12 -6.11 -17.68
CA ARG A 67 9.53 -7.32 -18.29
C ARG A 67 10.57 -8.44 -18.43
N SER A 68 10.14 -9.68 -18.20
CA SER A 68 10.94 -10.89 -18.45
C SER A 68 12.31 -10.79 -17.78
N ASN A 69 13.41 -10.99 -18.50
CA ASN A 69 14.76 -11.08 -17.94
C ASN A 69 15.30 -9.73 -17.45
N ASN A 70 14.63 -8.62 -17.77
CA ASN A 70 14.97 -7.28 -17.29
C ASN A 70 14.07 -6.85 -16.12
N CYS A 71 13.57 -7.82 -15.34
CA CYS A 71 12.79 -7.53 -14.16
C CYS A 71 13.72 -7.07 -13.04
N GLN A 72 13.43 -5.92 -12.44
CA GLN A 72 14.17 -5.38 -11.30
C GLN A 72 13.24 -5.22 -10.11
N THR A 73 13.74 -5.46 -8.91
CA THR A 73 13.02 -5.10 -7.68
C THR A 73 13.20 -3.61 -7.44
N ILE A 74 12.09 -2.92 -7.19
CA ILE A 74 12.07 -1.53 -6.73
C ILE A 74 11.41 -1.50 -5.35
N GLN A 75 11.78 -0.52 -4.54
CA GLN A 75 11.14 -0.25 -3.26
C GLN A 75 10.28 1.01 -3.39
N CYS A 76 8.99 0.87 -3.13
CA CYS A 76 8.05 1.98 -3.10
C CYS A 76 7.78 2.35 -1.64
N SER A 77 7.81 3.64 -1.30
CA SER A 77 7.64 4.13 0.06
C SER A 77 6.74 5.36 0.10
N ILE A 78 5.88 5.44 1.12
CA ILE A 78 5.00 6.58 1.36
C ILE A 78 5.20 7.05 2.79
N TYR A 79 5.45 8.35 2.94
CA TYR A 79 5.56 9.02 4.23
C TYR A 79 4.79 10.34 4.18
N TYR A 80 4.15 10.72 5.28
CA TYR A 80 3.46 12.00 5.40
C TYR A 80 4.37 13.04 6.04
N ILE A 81 4.50 14.19 5.39
CA ILE A 81 5.15 15.39 5.94
C ILE A 81 4.11 16.50 5.96
N GLU A 82 3.90 17.10 7.14
CA GLU A 82 2.96 18.22 7.32
C GLU A 82 1.54 17.93 6.74
N GLY A 83 1.10 16.67 6.85
CA GLY A 83 -0.23 16.23 6.38
C GLY A 83 -0.32 15.93 4.88
N ASN A 84 0.79 15.95 4.14
CA ASN A 84 0.83 15.61 2.72
C ASN A 84 1.66 14.33 2.48
N PRO A 85 1.19 13.41 1.63
CA PRO A 85 1.93 12.21 1.28
C PRO A 85 3.07 12.55 0.32
N HIS A 86 4.24 12.01 0.62
CA HIS A 86 5.40 11.98 -0.26
C HIS A 86 5.57 10.56 -0.76
N TYR A 87 5.63 10.43 -2.08
CA TYR A 87 5.75 9.17 -2.80
C TYR A 87 7.20 9.02 -3.24
N LEU A 88 7.86 7.95 -2.81
CA LEU A 88 9.26 7.66 -3.09
C LEU A 88 9.39 6.29 -3.77
N ILE A 89 10.15 6.22 -4.86
CA ILE A 89 10.61 4.94 -5.42
C ILE A 89 12.14 4.91 -5.39
N CYS A 90 12.69 3.88 -4.73
CA CYS A 90 14.11 3.57 -4.79
C CYS A 90 14.37 2.38 -5.73
N PHE A 91 15.41 2.47 -6.55
CA PHE A 91 15.73 1.49 -7.60
C PHE A 91 17.24 1.41 -7.88
N GLY A 92 17.62 0.47 -8.75
CA GLY A 92 19.03 0.16 -9.02
C GLY A 92 19.63 -0.80 -7.98
N ASN A 93 20.93 -1.08 -8.12
CA ASN A 93 21.63 -1.97 -7.21
C ASN A 93 21.56 -1.42 -5.78
N ASN A 94 21.12 -2.25 -4.83
CA ASN A 94 20.94 -1.87 -3.42
C ASN A 94 20.12 -0.58 -3.22
N PHE A 95 19.16 -0.31 -4.11
CA PHE A 95 18.28 0.86 -4.04
C PHE A 95 19.01 2.23 -4.03
N GLN A 96 20.17 2.32 -4.70
CA GLN A 96 21.02 3.51 -4.71
C GLN A 96 20.44 4.75 -5.42
N HIS A 97 19.41 4.58 -6.25
CA HIS A 97 18.75 5.68 -6.96
C HIS A 97 17.35 5.91 -6.41
N GLN A 98 16.88 7.16 -6.44
CA GLN A 98 15.57 7.52 -5.93
C GLN A 98 14.86 8.54 -6.82
N VAL A 99 13.53 8.48 -6.84
CA VAL A 99 12.64 9.50 -7.38
C VAL A 99 11.56 9.81 -6.35
N VAL A 100 11.16 11.08 -6.24
CA VAL A 100 10.21 11.56 -5.23
C VAL A 100 9.19 12.48 -5.88
N SER A 101 7.92 12.32 -5.53
CA SER A 101 6.87 13.30 -5.84
C SER A 101 5.95 13.52 -4.65
N VAL A 102 5.42 14.73 -4.54
CA VAL A 102 4.35 15.11 -3.60
C VAL A 102 2.98 15.19 -4.26
N GLN A 103 2.93 15.03 -5.59
CA GLN A 103 1.71 15.18 -6.37
C GLN A 103 0.92 13.87 -6.38
N SER A 104 1.49 12.80 -6.93
CA SER A 104 0.82 11.50 -7.00
C SER A 104 1.81 10.35 -7.16
N THR A 105 1.31 9.12 -6.96
CA THR A 105 2.06 7.89 -7.31
C THR A 105 2.32 7.76 -8.80
N PHE A 106 1.50 8.38 -9.66
CA PHE A 106 1.67 8.33 -11.11
C PHE A 106 2.82 9.21 -11.56
N ASP A 107 3.00 10.40 -10.97
CA ASP A 107 4.10 11.29 -11.32
C ASP A 107 5.45 10.62 -11.04
N VAL A 108 5.60 9.94 -9.90
CA VAL A 108 6.80 9.15 -9.58
C VAL A 108 7.00 8.00 -10.57
N SER A 109 5.93 7.34 -11.01
CA SER A 109 6.05 6.24 -11.97
C SER A 109 6.48 6.70 -13.35
N VAL A 110 6.05 7.90 -13.77
CA VAL A 110 6.49 8.55 -15.01
C VAL A 110 7.96 8.95 -14.90
N GLU A 111 8.38 9.54 -13.79
CA GLU A 111 9.78 9.93 -13.58
C GLU A 111 10.71 8.70 -13.59
N LEU A 112 10.34 7.64 -12.86
CA LEU A 112 11.04 6.36 -12.89
C LEU A 112 11.13 5.81 -14.32
N HIS A 113 10.01 5.83 -15.05
CA HIS A 113 9.96 5.34 -16.43
C HIS A 113 10.90 6.14 -17.34
N ASN A 114 10.93 7.47 -17.23
CA ASN A 114 11.78 8.34 -18.04
C ASN A 114 13.27 8.09 -17.79
N ILE A 115 13.66 7.82 -16.54
CA ILE A 115 15.04 7.50 -16.18
C ILE A 115 15.46 6.13 -16.73
N ILE A 116 14.62 5.10 -16.57
CA ILE A 116 14.98 3.72 -16.92
C ILE A 116 14.79 3.45 -18.42
N THR A 117 13.77 4.03 -19.04
CA THR A 117 13.33 3.70 -20.39
C THR A 117 12.98 4.96 -21.17
N SER A 118 13.99 5.70 -21.64
CA SER A 118 13.77 6.96 -22.38
C SER A 118 12.98 6.81 -23.71
N ASN A 119 12.63 5.59 -24.14
CA ASN A 119 12.11 5.28 -25.50
C ASN A 119 10.81 4.45 -25.55
N LYS A 120 10.06 4.23 -24.46
CA LYS A 120 8.77 3.48 -24.50
C LYS A 120 7.56 4.34 -24.16
N LYS A 121 6.39 3.96 -24.71
CA LYS A 121 5.18 4.80 -24.78
C LYS A 121 4.29 4.82 -23.53
N THR A 122 4.45 3.93 -22.55
CA THR A 122 3.51 3.86 -21.43
C THR A 122 4.18 3.51 -20.11
N ALA A 123 4.15 4.47 -19.19
CA ALA A 123 4.45 4.27 -17.78
C ALA A 123 3.43 3.31 -17.15
N VAL A 124 3.87 2.54 -16.16
CA VAL A 124 2.99 1.66 -15.38
C VAL A 124 2.23 2.51 -14.37
N SER A 125 1.02 2.07 -14.04
CA SER A 125 0.18 2.68 -13.00
C SER A 125 0.93 2.79 -11.66
N GLY A 126 1.02 4.01 -11.13
CA GLY A 126 1.59 4.27 -9.80
C GLY A 126 0.88 3.46 -8.71
N VAL A 127 -0.45 3.43 -8.71
CA VAL A 127 -1.26 2.61 -7.79
C VAL A 127 -0.76 1.16 -7.72
N HIS A 128 -0.52 0.55 -8.88
CA HIS A 128 -0.03 -0.83 -8.94
C HIS A 128 1.42 -0.95 -8.47
N LEU A 129 2.30 0.00 -8.75
CA LEU A 129 3.67 -0.04 -8.20
C LEU A 129 3.68 -0.01 -6.68
N TYR A 130 2.80 0.79 -6.09
CA TYR A 130 2.68 0.90 -4.64
C TYR A 130 1.77 -0.19 -4.05
N GLY A 131 1.14 -1.05 -4.85
CA GLY A 131 0.20 -2.05 -4.34
C GLY A 131 -0.98 -1.47 -3.55
N LEU A 132 -1.39 -0.23 -3.82
CA LEU A 132 -2.46 0.43 -3.05
C LEU A 132 -3.84 -0.22 -3.26
N GLN A 133 -3.99 -0.96 -4.36
CA GLN A 133 -5.19 -1.74 -4.66
C GLN A 133 -5.31 -3.06 -3.89
N LEU A 134 -4.26 -3.49 -3.18
CA LEU A 134 -4.21 -4.80 -2.50
C LEU A 134 -5.19 -4.83 -1.33
N LYS A 135 -6.24 -5.65 -1.47
CA LYS A 135 -7.33 -5.75 -0.51
C LYS A 135 -6.93 -6.49 0.76
N CYS A 136 -6.04 -7.48 0.68
CA CYS A 136 -5.56 -8.20 1.86
C CYS A 136 -4.89 -7.26 2.88
N ILE A 137 -4.09 -6.29 2.41
CA ILE A 137 -3.44 -5.29 3.25
C ILE A 137 -4.49 -4.37 3.90
N ASP A 138 -5.44 -3.85 3.12
CA ASP A 138 -6.50 -2.98 3.64
C ASP A 138 -7.36 -3.69 4.70
N LYS A 139 -7.72 -4.97 4.47
CA LYS A 139 -8.44 -5.80 5.44
C LYS A 139 -7.65 -5.97 6.75
N ASN A 140 -6.35 -6.20 6.66
CA ASN A 140 -5.50 -6.38 7.84
C ASN A 140 -5.33 -5.10 8.66
N ARG A 141 -5.17 -3.93 8.00
CA ARG A 141 -5.15 -2.63 8.69
C ARG A 141 -6.46 -2.39 9.44
N LYS A 142 -7.60 -2.70 8.80
CA LYS A 142 -8.92 -2.55 9.41
C LYS A 142 -9.11 -3.51 10.57
N SER A 143 -8.77 -4.79 10.46
CA SER A 143 -8.95 -5.75 11.57
C SER A 143 -8.18 -5.33 12.83
N LYS A 144 -6.94 -4.84 12.68
CA LYS A 144 -6.13 -4.30 13.80
C LYS A 144 -6.78 -3.09 14.47
N LEU A 145 -7.32 -2.15 13.68
CA LEU A 145 -8.01 -0.98 14.22
C LEU A 145 -9.23 -1.36 15.07
N TRP A 146 -9.98 -2.39 14.66
CA TRP A 146 -11.15 -2.86 15.39
C TRP A 146 -10.77 -3.61 16.68
N ALA A 147 -9.70 -4.40 16.65
CA ALA A 147 -9.17 -5.05 17.84
C ALA A 147 -8.77 -4.03 18.91
N LEU A 148 -8.10 -2.93 18.53
CA LEU A 148 -7.73 -1.85 19.45
C LEU A 148 -8.97 -1.19 20.08
N LYS A 149 -10.01 -0.90 19.29
CA LYS A 149 -11.26 -0.31 19.81
C LYS A 149 -11.95 -1.20 20.84
N LEU A 150 -11.97 -2.51 20.63
CA LEU A 150 -12.60 -3.45 21.55
C LEU A 150 -11.90 -3.48 22.92
N HIS A 151 -10.56 -3.38 22.95
CA HIS A 151 -9.82 -3.32 24.22
C HIS A 151 -10.11 -2.04 25.00
N ASP A 152 -10.24 -0.89 24.33
CA ASP A 152 -10.59 0.38 24.98
C ASP A 152 -12.02 0.38 25.52
N GLU A 153 -12.99 -0.14 24.77
CA GLU A 153 -14.39 -0.24 25.21
C GLU A 153 -14.58 -1.26 26.35
N SER A 154 -13.88 -2.39 26.26
CA SER A 154 -13.83 -3.42 27.32
C SER A 154 -13.24 -2.87 28.61
N SER A 155 -12.16 -2.08 28.52
CA SER A 155 -11.49 -1.50 29.69
C SER A 155 -12.40 -0.53 30.44
N LYS A 156 -13.17 0.30 29.73
CA LYS A 156 -14.13 1.23 30.36
C LYS A 156 -15.32 0.49 30.99
N THR A 157 -15.87 -0.50 30.30
CA THR A 157 -17.05 -1.25 30.78
C THR A 157 -16.72 -2.12 31.99
N THR A 158 -15.51 -2.71 32.01
CA THR A 158 -15.02 -3.55 33.11
C THR A 158 -14.71 -2.73 34.36
N GLN A 159 -14.13 -1.54 34.23
CA GLN A 159 -13.91 -0.62 35.36
C GLN A 159 -15.23 -0.12 35.97
N ILE A 160 -16.24 0.18 35.15
CA ILE A 160 -17.57 0.62 35.64
C ILE A 160 -18.29 -0.49 36.43
N ARG A 161 -18.19 -1.76 36.00
CA ARG A 161 -18.76 -2.90 36.73
C ARG A 161 -18.03 -3.16 38.05
N HIS A 162 -16.70 -3.04 38.06
CA HIS A 162 -15.90 -3.23 39.27
C HIS A 162 -16.14 -2.11 40.31
N ALA A 163 -16.27 -0.85 39.87
CA ALA A 163 -16.58 0.27 40.75
C ALA A 163 -17.98 0.20 41.39
N LYS A 164 -18.98 -0.35 40.67
CA LYS A 164 -20.33 -0.59 41.23
C LYS A 164 -20.40 -1.78 42.19
N GLY A 165 -19.45 -2.72 42.11
CA GLY A 165 -19.36 -3.86 43.01
C GLY A 165 -18.70 -3.57 44.36
N LEU A 166 -17.88 -2.51 44.45
CA LEU A 166 -17.19 -2.09 45.69
C LEU A 166 -17.95 -1.05 46.52
N ALA A 167 -19.08 -0.52 46.03
CA ALA A 167 -19.90 0.46 46.75
C ALA A 167 -20.94 -0.17 47.70
N LYS A 168 -20.66 -1.36 48.25
CA LYS A 168 -21.51 -2.05 49.23
C LYS A 168 -20.74 -2.40 50.49
#